data_AF-A0A1Q4HD96-F1
#
_entry.id   AF-A0A1Q4HD96-F1
#
_cell.length_a   1.000
_cell.length_b   1.000
_cell.length_c   1.000
_cell.angle_alpha   90.00
_cell.angle_beta   90.00
_cell.angle_gamma   90.00
#
_symmetry.space_group_name_H-M   'P 1'
#
loop_
_entity.id
_entity.type
_entity.pdbx_description
1 polymer ?
#
loop_
_entity_poly.entity_id
_entity_poly.type
_entity_poly.pdbx_seq_one_letter_code
_entity_poly.pdbx_strand_id
1 'polypeptide(L)'
;MDAWQSFEFYLPSSMPKAAVVDELRERVLTVAADRGDFVRDFRVNRLQRLDTGWNRWTVGYLPGPARIGRFQREMTEMRTGTA
;
A
#
# COMPACT_ATOMS: atom_id res chain seq x y z
N MET A 1 -13.67 -12.52 -6.02
CA MET A 1 -12.36 -12.79 -5.41
C MET A 1 -11.66 -11.46 -5.22
N ASP A 2 -11.40 -11.06 -3.98
CA ASP A 2 -10.52 -9.94 -3.67
C ASP A 2 -9.11 -10.25 -4.23
N ALA A 3 -8.72 -9.60 -5.34
CA ALA A 3 -7.47 -9.89 -6.04
C ALA A 3 -6.32 -9.12 -5.39
N TRP A 4 -5.60 -9.80 -4.48
CA TRP A 4 -4.38 -9.28 -3.88
C TRP A 4 -3.36 -8.89 -4.95
N GLN A 5 -2.88 -7.64 -4.90
CA GLN A 5 -1.81 -7.14 -5.75
C GLN A 5 -0.48 -7.40 -5.07
N SER A 6 0.50 -7.97 -5.78
CA SER A 6 1.80 -8.34 -5.22
C SER A 6 2.94 -7.61 -5.90
N PHE A 7 3.95 -7.21 -5.12
CA PHE A 7 5.09 -6.40 -5.53
C PHE A 7 6.36 -6.91 -4.92
N GLU A 8 7.48 -6.55 -5.55
CA GLU A 8 8.80 -6.95 -5.12
C GLU A 8 9.62 -5.71 -4.82
N PHE A 9 10.14 -5.64 -3.60
CA PHE A 9 11.01 -4.57 -3.16
C PHE A 9 12.36 -5.13 -2.75
N TYR A 10 13.41 -4.43 -3.12
CA TYR A 10 14.77 -4.74 -2.72
C TYR A 10 15.19 -3.75 -1.64
N LEU A 11 15.57 -4.28 -0.48
CA LEU A 11 16.03 -3.50 0.66
C LEU A 11 17.40 -4.00 1.15
N PRO A 12 18.26 -3.12 1.69
CA PRO A 12 19.54 -3.54 2.23
C PRO A 12 19.38 -4.58 3.33
N SER A 13 20.25 -5.60 3.31
CA SER A 13 20.22 -6.67 4.33
C SER A 13 20.58 -6.19 5.73
N SER A 14 21.31 -5.06 5.82
CA SER A 14 21.68 -4.38 7.07
C SER A 14 20.53 -3.57 7.69
N MET A 15 19.41 -3.39 6.98
CA MET A 15 18.29 -2.59 7.46
C MET A 15 17.61 -3.27 8.66
N PRO A 16 17.36 -2.56 9.77
CA PRO A 16 16.65 -3.10 10.92
C PRO A 16 15.25 -3.59 10.55
N LYS A 17 14.81 -4.71 11.14
CA LYS A 17 13.50 -5.32 10.83
C LYS A 17 12.31 -4.36 10.99
N ALA A 18 12.34 -3.48 11.99
CA ALA A 18 11.28 -2.47 12.18
C ALA A 18 11.24 -1.48 10.99
N ALA A 19 12.39 -0.90 10.63
CA ALA A 19 12.52 0.00 9.49
C ALA A 19 12.14 -0.67 8.16
N VAL A 20 12.43 -1.97 8.00
CA VAL A 20 11.99 -2.74 6.82
C VAL A 20 10.47 -2.74 6.68
N VAL A 21 9.72 -2.97 7.76
CA VAL A 21 8.25 -3.04 7.69
C VAL A 21 7.67 -1.67 7.34
N ASP A 22 8.19 -0.61 7.94
CA ASP A 22 7.76 0.76 7.68
C ASP A 22 8.03 1.15 6.21
N GLU A 23 9.25 0.89 5.72
CA GLU A 23 9.65 1.15 4.34
C GLU A 23 8.79 0.36 3.33
N LEU A 24 8.53 -0.93 3.59
CA LEU A 24 7.68 -1.75 2.72
C LEU A 24 6.24 -1.24 2.68
N ARG A 25 5.71 -0.79 3.83
CA ARG A 25 4.37 -0.21 3.91
C ARG A 25 4.31 1.10 3.16
N GLU A 26 5.27 1.99 3.34
CA GLU A 26 5.32 3.28 2.64
C GLU A 26 5.35 3.09 1.13
N ARG A 27 6.21 2.21 0.63
CA ARG A 27 6.28 1.92 -0.82
C ARG A 27 4.98 1.36 -1.37
N VAL A 28 4.30 0.49 -0.63
CA VAL A 28 2.97 -0.02 -1.03
C VAL A 28 1.94 1.10 -1.08
N LEU A 29 1.92 1.98 -0.08
CA LEU A 29 1.00 3.12 -0.05
C LEU A 29 1.24 4.06 -1.22
N THR A 30 2.50 4.34 -1.57
CA THR A 30 2.86 5.14 -2.75
C THR A 30 2.37 4.49 -4.03
N VAL A 31 2.64 3.20 -4.24
CA VAL A 31 2.18 2.48 -5.44
C VAL A 31 0.65 2.45 -5.54
N ALA A 32 -0.05 2.27 -4.42
CA ALA A 32 -1.50 2.30 -4.39
C ALA A 32 -2.04 3.71 -4.71
N ALA A 33 -1.45 4.75 -4.11
CA ALA A 33 -1.83 6.14 -4.36
C ALA A 33 -1.63 6.54 -5.84
N ASP A 34 -0.51 6.14 -6.44
CA ASP A 34 -0.23 6.37 -7.87
C ASP A 34 -1.27 5.70 -8.79
N ARG A 35 -1.90 4.61 -8.31
CA ARG A 35 -2.97 3.89 -9.01
C ARG A 35 -4.37 4.41 -8.68
N GLY A 36 -4.51 5.34 -7.75
CA GLY A 36 -5.80 5.77 -7.21
C GLY A 36 -6.49 4.71 -6.33
N ASP A 37 -5.75 3.70 -5.89
CA ASP A 37 -6.25 2.62 -5.03
C ASP A 37 -6.21 3.02 -3.55
N PHE A 38 -7.21 2.57 -2.79
CA PHE A 38 -7.12 2.57 -1.33
C PHE A 38 -6.55 1.23 -0.84
N VAL A 39 -5.54 1.24 0.03
CA VAL A 39 -5.02 0.00 0.64
C VAL A 39 -5.94 -0.45 1.78
N ARG A 40 -6.71 -1.52 1.57
CA ARG A 40 -7.56 -2.11 2.61
C ARG A 40 -6.79 -2.98 3.58
N ASP A 41 -5.79 -3.68 3.06
CA ASP A 41 -4.96 -4.61 3.83
C ASP A 41 -3.57 -4.74 3.20
N PHE A 42 -2.58 -5.10 4.01
CA PHE A 42 -1.17 -5.20 3.65
C PHE A 42 -0.58 -6.48 4.23
N ARG A 43 0.22 -7.19 3.44
CA ARG A 43 0.93 -8.39 3.88
C ARG A 43 2.33 -8.49 3.32
N VAL A 44 3.22 -9.09 4.10
CA VAL A 44 4.56 -9.51 3.66
C VAL A 44 4.51 -11.01 3.40
N ASN A 45 4.68 -11.43 2.15
CA ASN A 45 4.49 -12.82 1.73
C ASN A 45 5.80 -13.63 1.82
N ARG A 46 6.91 -13.04 1.38
CA ARG A 46 8.18 -13.76 1.25
C ARG A 46 9.37 -12.83 1.47
N LEU A 47 10.39 -13.39 2.10
CA LEU A 47 11.75 -12.85 2.16
C LEU A 47 12.68 -13.80 1.41
N GLN A 48 13.49 -13.28 0.50
CA GLN A 48 14.63 -13.95 -0.09
C GLN A 48 15.90 -13.14 0.19
N ARG A 49 16.86 -13.75 0.88
CA ARG A 49 18.19 -13.16 1.07
C ARG A 49 18.99 -13.33 -0.21
N LEU A 50 19.68 -12.29 -0.64
CA LEU A 50 20.58 -12.30 -1.79
C LEU A 50 22.02 -12.17 -1.29
N ASP A 51 22.96 -12.86 -1.94
CA ASP A 51 24.38 -12.84 -1.55
C ASP A 51 25.06 -11.48 -1.77
N THR A 52 24.36 -10.53 -2.40
CA THR A 52 24.82 -9.17 -2.73
C THR A 52 24.62 -8.16 -1.59
N GLY A 53 24.23 -8.61 -0.39
CA GLY A 53 23.90 -7.71 0.72
C GLY A 53 22.52 -7.08 0.63
N TRP A 54 21.64 -7.62 -0.23
CA TRP A 54 20.26 -7.18 -0.41
C TRP A 54 19.28 -8.28 -0.01
N ASN A 55 18.08 -7.87 0.40
CA ASN A 55 16.94 -8.73 0.64
C ASN A 55 15.85 -8.37 -0.37
N ARG A 56 15.32 -9.39 -1.06
CA ARG A 56 14.11 -9.27 -1.89
C ARG A 56 12.91 -9.61 -1.02
N TRP A 57 11.97 -8.69 -0.95
CA TRP A 57 10.73 -8.80 -0.22
C TRP A 57 9.56 -8.85 -1.19
N THR A 58 8.79 -9.93 -1.15
CA THR A 58 7.50 -9.99 -1.84
C THR A 58 6.43 -9.53 -0.87
N VAL A 59 5.79 -8.41 -1.17
CA VAL A 59 4.67 -7.87 -0.40
C VAL A 59 3.41 -7.87 -1.23
N GLY A 60 2.27 -7.74 -0.59
CA GLY A 60 1.03 -7.51 -1.32
C GLY A 60 0.07 -6.61 -0.56
N TYR A 61 -0.81 -5.97 -1.32
CA TYR A 61 -1.90 -5.18 -0.79
C TYR A 61 -3.22 -5.59 -1.40
N LEU A 62 -4.29 -5.41 -0.63
CA LEU A 62 -5.65 -5.58 -1.11
C LEU A 62 -6.20 -4.21 -1.52
N PRO A 63 -6.42 -3.95 -2.83
CA PRO A 63 -7.09 -2.73 -3.25
C PRO A 63 -8.53 -2.69 -2.73
N GLY A 64 -8.96 -1.51 -2.32
CA GLY A 64 -10.34 -1.16 -2.09
C GLY A 64 -10.84 -0.18 -3.15
N PRO A 65 -12.17 -0.02 -3.28
CA PRO A 65 -12.72 1.07 -4.07
C PRO A 65 -12.09 2.37 -3.58
N ALA A 66 -11.77 3.26 -4.52
CA ALA A 66 -11.30 4.60 -4.19
C ALA A 66 -12.26 5.16 -3.13
N ARG A 67 -11.78 5.23 -1.88
CA ARG A 67 -12.51 5.97 -0.87
C ARG A 67 -12.32 7.40 -1.29
N ILE A 68 -13.30 7.88 -2.03
CA ILE A 68 -13.77 9.25 -1.90
C ILE A 68 -13.68 9.55 -0.41
N GLY A 69 -12.64 10.29 -0.01
CA GLY A 69 -12.42 10.61 1.39
C GLY A 69 -13.72 11.22 1.93
N ARG A 70 -13.95 11.10 3.24
CA ARG A 70 -15.09 11.74 3.94
C ARG A 70 -15.44 13.14 3.39
N PHE A 71 -14.42 13.86 2.93
CA PHE A 71 -14.48 15.13 2.21
C PHE A 71 -15.47 15.26 1.04
N GLN A 72 -15.65 14.27 0.13
CA GLN A 72 -16.66 14.48 -0.95
C GLN A 72 -18.07 14.09 -0.53
N ARG A 73 -18.24 13.30 0.56
CA ARG A 73 -19.60 13.03 1.09
C ARG A 73 -20.22 14.32 1.63
N GLU A 74 -19.45 15.11 2.37
CA GLU A 74 -19.87 16.44 2.83
C GLU A 74 -20.12 17.41 1.67
N MET A 75 -19.28 17.44 0.62
CA MET A 75 -19.51 18.34 -0.53
C MET A 75 -20.72 17.97 -1.40
N THR A 76 -21.06 16.68 -1.53
CA THR A 76 -22.25 16.26 -2.27
C THR A 76 -23.53 16.51 -1.48
N GLU A 77 -23.51 16.32 -0.16
CA GLU A 77 -24.64 16.63 0.72
C GLU A 77 -24.92 18.15 0.82
N MET A 78 -23.89 19.00 0.76
CA MET A 78 -24.06 20.47 0.75
C MET A 78 -24.59 21.03 -0.59
N ARG A 79 -24.51 20.30 -1.70
CA ARG A 79 -24.97 20.77 -3.03
C ARG A 79 -26.40 20.37 -3.39
N THR A 80 -27.04 19.51 -2.60
CA THR A 80 -28.44 19.11 -2.81
C THR A 80 -29.41 19.77 -1.80
N GLY A 81 -28.90 20.61 -0.90
CA GLY A 81 -29.65 21.31 0.13
C GLY A 81 -29.76 22.82 -0.11
N THR A 82 -30.27 23.24 -1.27
CA THR A 82 -30.84 24.57 -1.45
C THR A 82 -31.98 24.46 -2.47
N ALA A 83 -33.16 24.10 -1.95
CA ALA A 83 -34.45 24.45 -2.53
C ALA A 83 -34.93 25.77 -1.90
#